data_AF-A0A1L9BD35-F1
#
_entry.id   AF-A0A1L9BD35-F1
#
_cell.length_a   1.000
_cell.length_b   1.000
_cell.length_c   1.000
_cell.angle_alpha   90.00
_cell.angle_beta   90.00
_cell.angle_gamma   90.00
#
_symmetry.space_group_name_H-M   'P 1'
#
loop_
_entity.id
_entity.type
_entity.pdbx_description
1 polymer ?
#
loop_
_entity_poly.entity_id
_entity_poly.type
_entity_poly.pdbx_seq_one_letter_code
_entity_poly.pdbx_strand_id
1 'polypeptide(L)'
;MLEFPAMLYGSSSAILRKVRAEGHWWAREYRKTGAFPQPRQMRQVLPGEVLVVRPGAEFDLNRTRWWMHMFVGVFTSVDECVPKEERQRTEDAFESFCLSTPWGALYHVVSPPPLRSAEHMANRLASVLRFWDVLQGLRYAFWFGKKYTLEELMEDIYRKTLEAWCPGGPASVREHLALTVDRMSRATREDCLEAVLRMMPILAKEDTDLKHREVLGDPGFLRERLCALPLKDFEDFSSAYKYTVSVQLAAWDRELGRH
;
A
#
# COMPACT_ATOMS: atom_id res chain seq x y z
N MET A 1 0.90 24.69 3.35
CA MET A 1 2.00 24.21 4.21
C MET A 1 1.62 22.82 4.71
N LEU A 2 2.50 21.83 4.58
CA LEU A 2 2.16 20.43 4.77
C LEU A 2 2.65 19.93 6.14
N GLU A 3 1.77 19.30 6.90
CA GLU A 3 2.05 18.82 8.25
C GLU A 3 1.88 17.30 8.36
N PHE A 4 2.76 16.70 9.15
CA PHE A 4 2.81 15.27 9.40
C PHE A 4 2.80 15.00 10.91
N PRO A 5 2.36 13.80 11.34
CA PRO A 5 2.35 13.44 12.76
C PRO A 5 3.76 13.54 13.35
N ALA A 6 3.94 14.41 14.35
CA ALA A 6 5.26 14.69 14.93
C ALA A 6 5.90 13.46 15.58
N MET A 7 5.09 12.45 15.93
CA MET A 7 5.55 11.17 16.43
C MET A 7 6.41 10.38 15.41
N LEU A 8 6.34 10.71 14.12
CA LEU A 8 7.12 10.07 13.05
C LEU A 8 8.44 10.78 12.76
N TYR A 9 8.80 11.81 13.53
CA TYR A 9 10.07 12.53 13.42
C TYR A 9 10.97 12.26 14.63
N GLY A 10 12.21 11.83 14.38
CA GLY A 10 13.16 11.46 15.43
C GLY A 10 14.10 10.33 15.03
N SER A 11 14.75 9.74 16.04
CA SER A 11 15.39 8.44 15.90
C SER A 11 14.35 7.32 15.91
N SER A 12 14.66 6.20 15.27
CA SER A 12 13.77 5.03 15.20
C SER A 12 13.27 4.57 16.58
N SER A 13 14.17 4.45 17.57
CA SER A 13 13.83 4.02 18.93
C SER A 13 12.91 4.99 19.68
N ALA A 14 13.07 6.30 19.45
CA ALA A 14 12.16 7.30 20.00
C ALA A 14 10.78 7.22 19.34
N ILE A 15 10.74 7.02 18.03
CA ILE A 15 9.50 6.89 17.26
C ILE A 15 8.70 5.68 17.71
N LEU A 16 9.32 4.49 17.86
CA LEU A 16 8.64 3.28 18.33
C LEU A 16 7.85 3.50 19.64
N ARG A 17 8.47 4.20 20.60
CA ARG A 17 7.81 4.53 21.87
C ARG A 17 6.63 5.49 21.67
N LYS A 18 6.81 6.52 20.83
CA LYS A 18 5.76 7.51 20.55
C LYS A 18 4.57 6.91 19.79
N VAL A 19 4.81 6.13 18.73
CA VAL A 19 3.73 5.52 17.93
C VAL A 19 2.93 4.52 18.75
N ARG A 20 3.57 3.76 19.64
CA ARG A 20 2.87 2.86 20.56
C ARG A 20 1.99 3.62 21.56
N ALA A 21 2.54 4.66 22.18
CA ALA A 21 1.78 5.50 23.11
C ALA A 21 0.58 6.19 22.42
N GLU A 22 0.78 6.67 21.19
CA GLU A 22 -0.28 7.28 20.39
C GLU A 22 -1.35 6.25 20.00
N GLY A 23 -0.96 5.07 19.52
CA GLY A 23 -1.89 4.01 19.13
C GLY A 23 -2.76 3.51 20.30
N HIS A 24 -2.18 3.31 21.48
CA HIS A 24 -2.96 3.01 22.68
C HIS A 24 -3.97 4.11 23.04
N TRP A 25 -3.61 5.38 22.82
CA TRP A 25 -4.52 6.49 23.03
C TRP A 25 -5.63 6.51 21.97
N TRP A 26 -5.30 6.32 20.69
CA TRP A 26 -6.27 6.24 19.60
C TRP A 26 -7.28 5.12 19.84
N ALA A 27 -6.84 3.95 20.29
CA ALA A 27 -7.73 2.85 20.65
C ALA A 27 -8.72 3.24 21.75
N ARG A 28 -8.27 3.98 22.78
CA ARG A 28 -9.17 4.47 23.84
C ARG A 28 -10.17 5.48 23.33
N GLU A 29 -9.76 6.43 22.50
CA GLU A 29 -10.68 7.41 21.92
C GLU A 29 -11.67 6.76 20.96
N TYR A 30 -11.22 5.83 20.11
CA TYR A 30 -12.08 5.07 19.21
C TYR A 30 -13.14 4.29 19.99
N ARG A 31 -12.75 3.56 21.05
CA ARG A 31 -13.70 2.84 21.91
C ARG A 31 -14.70 3.76 22.62
N LYS A 32 -14.32 5.01 22.89
CA LYS A 32 -15.18 6.00 23.53
C LYS A 32 -16.15 6.68 22.56
N THR A 33 -15.70 6.96 21.34
CA THR A 33 -16.38 7.88 20.41
C THR A 33 -16.82 7.25 19.09
N GLY A 34 -16.30 6.07 18.76
CA GLY A 34 -16.46 5.42 17.46
C GLY A 34 -15.60 6.03 16.34
N ALA A 35 -14.72 6.98 16.64
CA ALA A 35 -13.89 7.68 15.66
C ALA A 35 -12.42 7.78 16.09
N PHE A 36 -11.51 7.83 15.11
CA PHE A 36 -10.09 8.06 15.37
C PHE A 36 -9.78 9.54 15.52
N PRO A 37 -8.98 9.93 16.53
CA PRO A 37 -8.62 11.32 16.74
C PRO A 37 -7.48 11.75 15.80
N GLN A 38 -7.33 13.06 15.59
CA GLN A 38 -6.11 13.60 14.98
C GLN A 38 -4.89 13.31 15.86
N PRO A 39 -3.68 13.15 15.27
CA PRO A 39 -2.46 13.06 16.05
C PRO A 39 -2.33 14.24 17.01
N ARG A 40 -1.90 13.98 18.26
CA ARG A 40 -1.80 15.02 19.30
C ARG A 40 -0.88 16.18 18.94
N GLN A 41 0.11 15.92 18.11
CA GLN A 41 1.08 16.91 17.65
C GLN A 41 1.33 16.72 16.17
N MET A 42 1.14 17.82 15.44
CA MET A 42 1.48 17.94 14.03
C MET A 42 2.78 18.76 13.92
N ARG A 43 3.61 18.41 12.94
CA ARG A 43 4.86 19.13 12.64
C ARG A 43 4.94 19.39 11.16
N GLN A 44 5.34 20.61 10.81
CA GLN A 44 5.56 21.00 9.42
C GLN A 44 6.73 20.22 8.81
N VAL A 45 6.54 19.77 7.57
CA VAL A 45 7.60 19.18 6.75
C VAL A 45 8.19 20.31 5.91
N LEU A 46 9.48 20.58 6.09
CA LEU A 46 10.15 21.63 5.34
C LEU A 46 10.45 21.17 3.90
N PRO A 47 10.47 22.08 2.92
CA PRO A 47 10.88 21.75 1.56
C PRO A 47 12.25 21.06 1.54
N GLY A 48 12.35 19.94 0.82
CA GLY A 48 13.60 19.17 0.70
C GLY A 48 13.86 18.17 1.84
N GLU A 49 13.06 18.17 2.92
CA GLU A 49 13.08 17.06 3.87
C GLU A 49 12.66 15.76 3.17
N VAL A 50 13.29 14.66 3.58
CA VAL A 50 13.07 13.33 3.00
C VAL A 50 12.25 12.49 3.96
N LEU A 51 11.15 11.94 3.46
CA LEU A 51 10.30 10.98 4.14
C LEU A 51 10.78 9.55 3.86
N VAL A 52 11.17 8.81 4.88
CA VAL A 52 11.54 7.39 4.76
C VAL A 52 10.28 6.53 4.80
N VAL A 53 9.81 6.11 3.63
CA VAL A 53 8.50 5.46 3.45
C VAL A 53 8.57 3.94 3.35
N ARG A 54 9.77 3.36 3.24
CA ARG A 54 9.99 1.90 3.28
C ARG A 54 11.10 1.53 4.28
N PRO A 55 10.93 0.43 5.05
CA PRO A 55 12.01 -0.10 5.88
C PRO A 55 13.24 -0.45 5.05
N GLY A 56 14.44 -0.12 5.54
CA GLY A 56 15.71 -0.45 4.84
C GLY A 56 16.10 0.52 3.72
N ALA A 57 15.31 1.55 3.42
CA ALA A 57 15.71 2.59 2.47
C ALA A 57 16.88 3.47 3.00
N GLU A 58 17.10 3.46 4.32
CA GLU A 58 18.17 4.18 5.03
C GLU A 58 18.71 3.29 6.16
N PHE A 59 20.05 3.24 6.31
CA PHE A 59 20.71 2.41 7.33
C PHE A 59 21.07 3.19 8.61
N ASP A 60 21.19 4.52 8.54
CA ASP A 60 21.49 5.35 9.70
C ASP A 60 20.23 5.61 10.53
N LEU A 61 19.85 4.62 11.34
CA LEU A 61 18.67 4.63 12.20
C LEU A 61 18.77 5.61 13.37
N ASN A 62 19.96 6.16 13.63
CA ASN A 62 20.22 7.13 14.69
C ASN A 62 20.00 8.57 14.21
N ARG A 63 19.95 8.80 12.90
CA ARG A 63 19.70 10.13 12.35
C ARG A 63 18.25 10.55 12.54
N THR A 64 18.08 11.77 13.03
CA THR A 64 16.79 12.43 13.14
C THR A 64 16.24 12.73 11.75
N ARG A 65 15.15 12.04 11.38
CA ARG A 65 14.45 12.17 10.10
C ARG A 65 12.97 11.82 10.27
N TRP A 66 12.22 11.91 9.17
CA TRP A 66 10.86 11.41 9.07
C TRP A 66 10.84 9.91 8.71
N TRP A 67 10.35 9.07 9.61
CA TRP A 67 10.26 7.62 9.43
C TRP A 67 8.80 7.18 9.24
N MET A 68 8.27 7.47 8.05
CA MET A 68 6.86 7.25 7.72
C MET A 68 6.41 5.80 7.82
N HIS A 69 7.27 4.85 7.44
CA HIS A 69 6.93 3.43 7.52
C HIS A 69 6.64 2.95 8.95
N MET A 70 7.10 3.68 9.97
CA MET A 70 6.87 3.34 11.38
C MET A 70 5.45 3.67 11.86
N PHE A 71 4.64 4.35 11.03
CA PHE A 71 3.23 4.60 11.32
C PHE A 71 2.42 3.31 11.51
N VAL A 72 2.87 2.19 10.91
CA VAL A 72 2.31 0.85 11.15
C VAL A 72 2.19 0.52 12.64
N GLY A 73 3.11 1.01 13.48
CA GLY A 73 3.08 0.78 14.92
C GLY A 73 1.85 1.38 15.62
N VAL A 74 1.24 2.44 15.07
CA VAL A 74 -0.02 2.99 15.58
C VAL A 74 -1.13 1.96 15.38
N PHE A 75 -1.28 1.47 14.14
CA PHE A 75 -2.30 0.48 13.80
C PHE A 75 -2.11 -0.82 14.59
N THR A 76 -0.87 -1.34 14.69
CA THR A 76 -0.59 -2.52 15.52
C THR A 76 -1.04 -2.33 16.97
N SER A 77 -0.76 -1.17 17.56
CA SER A 77 -1.16 -0.90 18.95
C SER A 77 -2.68 -0.73 19.11
N VAL A 78 -3.37 -0.27 18.06
CA VAL A 78 -4.84 -0.22 18.01
C VAL A 78 -5.42 -1.63 17.94
N ASP A 79 -4.92 -2.46 17.03
CA ASP A 79 -5.34 -3.86 16.85
C ASP A 79 -5.18 -4.68 18.14
N GLU A 80 -4.10 -4.45 18.90
CA GLU A 80 -3.86 -5.09 20.20
C GLU A 80 -4.88 -4.69 21.30
N CYS A 81 -5.54 -3.54 21.16
CA CYS A 81 -6.42 -2.97 22.18
C CYS A 81 -7.93 -3.13 21.91
N VAL A 82 -8.28 -3.69 20.75
CA VAL A 82 -9.65 -3.83 20.27
C VAL A 82 -10.05 -5.32 20.25
N PRO A 83 -11.27 -5.69 20.64
CA PRO A 83 -11.74 -7.07 20.54
C PRO A 83 -11.67 -7.60 19.11
N LYS A 84 -11.39 -8.90 18.95
CA LYS A 84 -11.26 -9.53 17.62
C LYS A 84 -12.52 -9.36 16.76
N GLU A 85 -13.68 -9.33 17.41
CA GLU A 85 -15.00 -9.19 16.80
C GLU A 85 -15.19 -7.80 16.17
N GLU A 86 -14.49 -6.78 16.67
CA GLU A 86 -14.55 -5.40 16.17
C GLU A 86 -13.42 -5.06 15.18
N ARG A 87 -12.53 -6.02 14.92
CA ARG A 87 -11.31 -5.80 14.13
C ARG A 87 -11.59 -5.23 12.75
N GLN A 88 -12.48 -5.86 11.97
CA GLN A 88 -12.79 -5.41 10.62
C GLN A 88 -13.33 -3.98 10.61
N ARG A 89 -14.30 -3.69 11.48
CA ARG A 89 -14.90 -2.35 11.60
C ARG A 89 -13.86 -1.30 12.00
N THR A 90 -12.92 -1.68 12.86
CA THR A 90 -11.84 -0.82 13.32
C THR A 90 -10.83 -0.56 12.22
N GLU A 91 -10.47 -1.59 11.46
CA GLU A 91 -9.62 -1.50 10.26
C GLU A 91 -10.22 -0.55 9.22
N ASP A 92 -11.50 -0.73 8.88
CA ASP A 92 -12.21 0.12 7.92
C ASP A 92 -12.27 1.58 8.38
N ALA A 93 -12.59 1.81 9.66
CA ALA A 93 -12.64 3.14 10.24
C ALA A 93 -11.25 3.79 10.30
N PHE A 94 -10.21 3.02 10.58
CA PHE A 94 -8.82 3.50 10.65
C PHE A 94 -8.32 3.91 9.28
N GLU A 95 -8.55 3.06 8.28
CA GLU A 95 -8.20 3.36 6.89
C GLU A 95 -8.98 4.58 6.40
N SER A 96 -10.31 4.60 6.58
CA SER A 96 -11.14 5.75 6.18
C SER A 96 -10.66 7.07 6.79
N PHE A 97 -10.31 7.08 8.07
CA PHE A 97 -9.73 8.24 8.73
C PHE A 97 -8.38 8.62 8.09
N CYS A 98 -7.48 7.66 7.89
CA CYS A 98 -6.16 7.93 7.30
C CYS A 98 -6.26 8.48 5.88
N LEU A 99 -7.15 7.95 5.05
CA LEU A 99 -7.40 8.43 3.67
C LEU A 99 -8.01 9.84 3.64
N SER A 100 -8.48 10.38 4.76
CA SER A 100 -8.86 11.80 4.83
C SER A 100 -7.65 12.76 4.98
N THR A 101 -6.43 12.23 5.08
CA THR A 101 -5.22 13.01 5.34
C THR A 101 -4.11 12.72 4.30
N PRO A 102 -3.22 13.69 4.00
CA PRO A 102 -2.13 13.47 3.04
C PRO A 102 -1.11 12.43 3.52
N TRP A 103 -0.77 12.44 4.82
CA TRP A 103 0.20 11.50 5.39
C TRP A 103 -0.37 10.07 5.47
N GLY A 104 -1.66 9.94 5.77
CA GLY A 104 -2.34 8.64 5.83
C GLY A 104 -2.55 8.05 4.44
N ALA A 105 -2.91 8.88 3.46
CA ALA A 105 -2.99 8.50 2.05
C ALA A 105 -1.64 7.96 1.54
N LEU A 106 -0.56 8.69 1.79
CA LEU A 106 0.80 8.27 1.43
C LEU A 106 1.16 6.91 2.06
N TYR A 107 0.91 6.73 3.36
CA TYR A 107 1.20 5.47 4.04
C TYR A 107 0.48 4.27 3.39
N HIS A 108 -0.82 4.41 3.11
CA HIS A 108 -1.63 3.34 2.55
C HIS A 108 -1.29 2.98 1.10
N VAL A 109 -0.62 3.85 0.33
CA VAL A 109 -0.16 3.50 -1.02
C VAL A 109 1.28 3.00 -1.06
N VAL A 110 2.14 3.35 -0.12
CA VAL A 110 3.54 2.87 -0.16
C VAL A 110 3.65 1.44 0.39
N SER A 111 2.86 1.12 1.40
CA SER A 111 2.80 -0.22 1.99
C SER A 111 1.34 -0.56 2.31
N PRO A 112 0.52 -0.85 1.28
CA PRO A 112 -0.90 -1.11 1.46
C PRO A 112 -1.12 -2.28 2.43
N PRO A 113 -1.89 -2.10 3.52
CA PRO A 113 -2.31 -3.20 4.39
C PRO A 113 -3.12 -4.26 3.63
N PRO A 114 -3.36 -5.46 4.24
CA PRO A 114 -4.27 -6.47 3.72
C PRO A 114 -5.66 -5.93 3.37
N LEU A 115 -6.45 -6.75 2.66
CA LEU A 115 -7.58 -6.31 1.81
C LEU A 115 -7.09 -5.35 0.73
N ARG A 116 -6.71 -5.94 -0.41
CA ARG A 116 -6.19 -5.22 -1.57
C ARG A 116 -7.04 -5.54 -2.80
N SER A 117 -8.35 -5.55 -2.58
CA SER A 117 -9.28 -5.63 -3.70
C SER A 117 -9.14 -4.42 -4.61
N ALA A 118 -9.66 -4.52 -5.83
CA ALA A 118 -9.70 -3.39 -6.76
C ALA A 118 -10.35 -2.15 -6.11
N GLU A 119 -11.46 -2.32 -5.39
CA GLU A 119 -12.16 -1.22 -4.70
C GLU A 119 -11.31 -0.56 -3.61
N HIS A 120 -10.71 -1.35 -2.70
CA HIS A 120 -9.84 -0.81 -1.65
C HIS A 120 -8.64 -0.07 -2.24
N MET A 121 -8.00 -0.64 -3.25
CA MET A 121 -6.87 0.01 -3.92
C MET A 121 -7.30 1.27 -4.69
N ALA A 122 -8.47 1.27 -5.33
CA ALA A 122 -9.02 2.47 -5.96
C ALA A 122 -9.19 3.60 -4.93
N ASN A 123 -9.76 3.29 -3.77
CA ASN A 123 -9.96 4.28 -2.69
C ASN A 123 -8.63 4.84 -2.16
N ARG A 124 -7.62 3.98 -1.96
CA ARG A 124 -6.26 4.39 -1.53
C ARG A 124 -5.59 5.29 -2.56
N LEU A 125 -5.62 4.91 -3.84
CA LEU A 125 -5.00 5.68 -4.92
C LEU A 125 -5.76 7.00 -5.19
N ALA A 126 -7.10 6.98 -5.15
CA ALA A 126 -7.93 8.18 -5.23
C ALA A 126 -7.56 9.19 -4.13
N SER A 127 -7.31 8.68 -2.92
CA SER A 127 -6.87 9.51 -1.80
C SER A 127 -5.55 10.23 -2.07
N VAL A 128 -4.58 9.56 -2.66
CA VAL A 128 -3.31 10.19 -3.02
C VAL A 128 -3.48 11.21 -4.14
N LEU A 129 -4.34 10.92 -5.12
CA LEU A 129 -4.67 11.89 -6.18
C LEU A 129 -5.29 13.18 -5.61
N ARG A 130 -6.14 13.10 -4.58
CA ARG A 130 -6.69 14.28 -3.90
C ARG A 130 -5.61 15.16 -3.26
N PHE A 131 -4.53 14.54 -2.76
CA PHE A 131 -3.42 15.23 -2.10
C PHE A 131 -2.18 15.36 -2.99
N TRP A 132 -2.30 15.12 -4.30
CA TRP A 132 -1.16 14.97 -5.20
C TRP A 132 -0.23 16.17 -5.15
N ASP A 133 -0.77 17.39 -5.28
CA ASP A 133 0.03 18.60 -5.43
C ASP A 133 0.84 18.92 -4.16
N VAL A 134 0.28 18.67 -2.97
CA VAL A 134 1.02 18.86 -1.72
C VAL A 134 2.06 17.76 -1.49
N LEU A 135 1.76 16.52 -1.87
CA LEU A 135 2.67 15.38 -1.73
C LEU A 135 3.81 15.42 -2.78
N GLN A 136 3.58 15.94 -3.98
CA GLN A 136 4.60 16.07 -5.02
C GLN A 136 5.76 16.99 -4.61
N GLY A 137 5.50 17.96 -3.72
CA GLY A 137 6.51 18.87 -3.18
C GLY A 137 7.55 18.20 -2.26
N LEU A 138 7.32 16.96 -1.82
CA LEU A 138 8.19 16.24 -0.90
C LEU A 138 9.20 15.33 -1.63
N ARG A 139 10.14 14.77 -0.87
CA ARG A 139 11.05 13.72 -1.35
C ARG A 139 10.93 12.47 -0.51
N TYR A 140 11.05 11.32 -1.16
CA TYR A 140 10.80 10.02 -0.56
C TYR A 140 12.03 9.13 -0.66
N ALA A 141 12.37 8.46 0.44
CA ALA A 141 13.32 7.36 0.45
C ALA A 141 12.53 6.04 0.48
N PHE A 142 12.61 5.31 -0.63
CA PHE A 142 11.92 4.04 -0.84
C PHE A 142 12.91 2.91 -1.12
N TRP A 143 13.82 3.13 -2.06
CA TRP A 143 15.00 2.29 -2.28
C TRP A 143 16.27 2.99 -1.83
N PHE A 144 17.29 2.20 -1.51
CA PHE A 144 18.56 2.72 -1.04
C PHE A 144 19.21 3.64 -2.08
N GLY A 145 19.72 4.78 -1.63
CA GLY A 145 20.52 5.70 -2.44
C GLY A 145 19.75 6.59 -3.42
N LYS A 146 18.42 6.43 -3.58
CA LYS A 146 17.60 7.29 -4.43
C LYS A 146 16.55 8.07 -3.63
N LYS A 147 16.41 9.35 -3.97
CA LYS A 147 15.35 10.24 -3.48
C LYS A 147 14.32 10.42 -4.59
N TYR A 148 13.10 9.96 -4.34
CA TYR A 148 12.00 9.99 -5.30
C TYR A 148 11.16 11.27 -5.13
N THR A 149 10.65 11.81 -6.23
CA THR A 149 9.41 12.60 -6.24
C THR A 149 8.19 11.69 -6.02
N LEU A 150 6.99 12.24 -5.82
CA LEU A 150 5.78 11.39 -5.71
C LEU A 150 5.53 10.66 -7.03
N GLU A 151 5.67 11.35 -8.16
CA GLU A 151 5.53 10.76 -9.49
C GLU A 151 6.46 9.57 -9.71
N GLU A 152 7.76 9.72 -9.44
CA GLU A 152 8.71 8.62 -9.56
C GLU A 152 8.43 7.47 -8.58
N LEU A 153 7.95 7.79 -7.37
CA LEU A 153 7.60 6.79 -6.37
C LEU A 153 6.38 5.98 -6.82
N MET A 154 5.34 6.66 -7.30
CA MET A 154 4.14 6.01 -7.81
C MET A 154 4.44 5.18 -9.05
N GLU A 155 5.31 5.67 -9.94
CA GLU A 155 5.76 4.90 -11.09
C GLU A 155 6.49 3.62 -10.66
N ASP A 156 7.47 3.74 -9.76
CA ASP A 156 8.25 2.59 -9.29
C ASP A 156 7.37 1.52 -8.64
N ILE A 157 6.38 1.94 -7.83
CA ILE A 157 5.48 1.03 -7.12
C ILE A 157 4.43 0.45 -8.07
N TYR A 158 3.78 1.29 -8.88
CA TYR A 158 2.52 0.97 -9.53
C TYR A 158 2.58 0.81 -11.04
N ARG A 159 3.65 1.17 -11.77
CA ARG A 159 3.71 1.11 -13.25
C ARG A 159 3.07 -0.15 -13.83
N LYS A 160 3.48 -1.33 -13.36
CA LYS A 160 2.93 -2.61 -13.84
C LYS A 160 1.43 -2.76 -13.55
N THR A 161 0.99 -2.35 -12.37
CA THR A 161 -0.42 -2.38 -11.98
C THR A 161 -1.23 -1.43 -12.86
N LEU A 162 -0.72 -0.23 -13.14
CA LEU A 162 -1.37 0.72 -14.05
C LEU A 162 -1.52 0.10 -15.45
N GLU A 163 -0.44 -0.42 -16.03
CA GLU A 163 -0.47 -1.08 -17.35
C GLU A 163 -1.41 -2.30 -17.40
N ALA A 164 -1.51 -3.08 -16.31
CA ALA A 164 -2.42 -4.22 -16.27
C ALA A 164 -3.90 -3.80 -16.32
N TRP A 165 -4.24 -2.67 -15.70
CA TRP A 165 -5.61 -2.14 -15.68
C TRP A 165 -5.93 -1.29 -16.91
N CYS A 166 -4.97 -0.49 -17.38
CA CYS A 166 -5.14 0.47 -18.45
C CYS A 166 -3.95 0.37 -19.43
N PRO A 167 -3.88 -0.70 -20.26
CA PRO A 167 -2.75 -0.91 -21.17
C PRO A 167 -2.57 0.27 -22.14
N GLY A 168 -1.33 0.76 -22.26
CA GLY A 168 -1.04 1.91 -23.13
C GLY A 168 -1.69 3.21 -22.65
N GLY A 169 -1.87 3.33 -21.33
CA GLY A 169 -2.41 4.52 -20.69
C GLY A 169 -1.56 5.78 -20.88
N PRO A 170 -1.99 6.90 -20.28
CA PRO A 170 -1.27 8.17 -20.38
C PRO A 170 0.20 8.07 -19.96
N ALA A 171 1.05 8.92 -20.56
CA ALA A 171 2.46 9.01 -20.19
C ALA A 171 2.67 9.61 -18.78
N SER A 172 1.76 10.49 -18.32
CA SER A 172 1.81 10.99 -16.95
C SER A 172 1.28 9.95 -15.98
N VAL A 173 2.05 9.68 -14.93
CA VAL A 173 1.68 8.73 -13.87
C VAL A 173 0.41 9.17 -13.15
N ARG A 174 0.25 10.49 -12.95
CA ARG A 174 -0.94 11.07 -12.29
C ARG A 174 -2.21 10.77 -13.10
N GLU A 175 -2.15 10.98 -14.41
CA GLU A 175 -3.29 10.76 -15.30
C GLU A 175 -3.61 9.26 -15.43
N HIS A 176 -2.57 8.44 -15.56
CA HIS A 176 -2.73 6.98 -15.62
C HIS A 176 -3.32 6.42 -14.31
N LEU A 177 -2.89 6.93 -13.16
CA LEU A 177 -3.51 6.63 -11.87
C LEU A 177 -4.99 7.00 -11.83
N ALA A 178 -5.36 8.20 -12.29
CA ALA A 178 -6.75 8.66 -12.29
C ALA A 178 -7.65 7.75 -13.14
N LEU A 179 -7.17 7.38 -14.34
CA LEU A 179 -7.87 6.44 -15.22
C LEU A 179 -8.01 5.05 -14.57
N THR A 180 -6.95 4.57 -13.94
CA THR A 180 -6.94 3.26 -13.25
C THR A 180 -7.92 3.24 -12.09
N VAL A 181 -7.98 4.31 -11.29
CA VAL A 181 -8.93 4.46 -10.18
C VAL A 181 -10.38 4.43 -10.66
N ASP A 182 -10.68 5.16 -11.73
CA ASP A 182 -12.03 5.20 -12.33
C ASP A 182 -12.46 3.82 -12.88
N ARG A 183 -11.50 3.03 -13.37
CA ARG A 183 -11.75 1.64 -13.80
C ARG A 183 -11.92 0.68 -12.62
N MET A 184 -11.00 0.71 -11.64
CA MET A 184 -11.03 -0.17 -10.47
C MET A 184 -12.29 0.04 -9.60
N SER A 185 -12.74 1.30 -9.46
CA SER A 185 -13.91 1.63 -8.61
C SER A 185 -15.24 1.06 -9.12
N ARG A 186 -15.29 0.65 -10.39
CA ARG A 186 -16.48 0.05 -11.04
C ARG A 186 -16.18 -1.36 -11.55
N ALA A 187 -15.05 -1.95 -11.15
CA ALA A 187 -14.58 -3.20 -11.69
C ALA A 187 -15.48 -4.36 -11.29
N THR A 188 -15.81 -5.21 -12.28
CA THR A 188 -16.40 -6.52 -12.05
C THR A 188 -15.34 -7.54 -11.64
N ARG A 189 -15.76 -8.75 -11.25
CA ARG A 189 -14.82 -9.86 -11.00
C ARG A 189 -14.03 -10.19 -12.27
N GLU A 190 -14.68 -10.15 -13.42
CA GLU A 190 -14.10 -10.39 -14.73
C GLU A 190 -13.04 -9.33 -15.06
N ASP A 191 -13.31 -8.05 -14.79
CA ASP A 191 -12.32 -6.98 -14.97
C ASP A 191 -11.07 -7.22 -14.11
N CYS A 192 -11.26 -7.58 -12.84
CA CYS A 192 -10.17 -7.93 -11.94
C CYS A 192 -9.36 -9.14 -12.44
N LEU A 193 -10.07 -10.18 -12.90
CA LEU A 193 -9.44 -11.40 -13.42
C LEU A 193 -8.56 -11.08 -14.63
N GLU A 194 -9.05 -10.28 -15.58
CA GLU A 194 -8.29 -9.87 -16.75
C GLU A 194 -7.07 -9.02 -16.37
N ALA A 195 -7.17 -8.12 -15.39
CA ALA A 195 -6.04 -7.35 -14.91
C ALA A 195 -4.96 -8.26 -14.28
N VAL A 196 -5.36 -9.22 -13.45
CA VAL A 196 -4.43 -10.19 -12.85
C VAL A 196 -3.80 -11.09 -13.92
N LEU A 197 -4.56 -11.54 -14.92
CA LEU A 197 -4.07 -12.36 -16.03
C LEU A 197 -3.06 -11.62 -16.92
N ARG A 198 -3.15 -10.30 -17.04
CA ARG A 198 -2.10 -9.49 -17.70
C ARG A 198 -0.84 -9.37 -16.84
N MET A 199 -0.99 -9.30 -15.52
CA MET A 199 0.12 -9.12 -14.58
C MET A 199 0.95 -10.39 -14.37
N MET A 200 0.28 -11.52 -14.14
CA MET A 200 0.94 -12.75 -13.69
C MET A 200 2.04 -13.25 -14.65
N PRO A 201 1.81 -13.35 -15.97
CA PRO A 201 2.86 -13.80 -16.90
C PRO A 201 4.08 -12.87 -16.94
N ILE A 202 3.85 -11.56 -16.80
CA ILE A 202 4.93 -10.57 -16.76
C ILE A 202 5.83 -10.82 -15.54
N LEU A 203 5.23 -11.01 -14.35
CA LEU A 203 5.97 -11.25 -13.12
C LEU A 203 6.63 -12.64 -13.10
N ALA A 204 5.95 -13.67 -13.60
CA ALA A 204 6.50 -15.02 -13.68
C ALA A 204 7.76 -15.08 -14.56
N LYS A 205 7.81 -14.27 -15.63
CA LYS A 205 8.99 -14.17 -16.50
C LYS A 205 10.17 -13.46 -15.83
N GLU A 206 9.89 -12.45 -15.00
CA GLU A 206 10.92 -11.63 -14.36
C GLU A 206 11.53 -12.28 -13.12
N ASP A 207 10.75 -13.06 -12.38
CA ASP A 207 11.20 -13.72 -11.17
C ASP A 207 12.00 -15.00 -11.48
N THR A 208 13.33 -14.90 -11.42
CA THR A 208 14.23 -16.01 -11.73
C THR A 208 14.20 -17.14 -10.70
N ASP A 209 13.63 -16.91 -9.52
CA ASP A 209 13.62 -17.86 -8.42
C ASP A 209 12.45 -18.85 -8.51
N LEU A 210 11.44 -18.56 -9.36
CA LEU A 210 10.35 -19.47 -9.64
C LEU A 210 10.84 -20.70 -10.42
N LYS A 211 10.49 -21.88 -9.94
CA LYS A 211 10.89 -23.16 -10.55
C LYS A 211 10.00 -23.54 -11.73
N HIS A 212 8.71 -23.22 -11.66
CA HIS A 212 7.69 -23.62 -12.64
C HIS A 212 7.23 -22.44 -13.50
N ARG A 213 8.17 -21.58 -13.94
CA ARG A 213 7.89 -20.34 -14.69
C ARG A 213 7.08 -20.56 -15.97
N GLU A 214 7.34 -21.64 -16.68
CA GLU A 214 6.61 -21.95 -17.93
C GLU A 214 5.13 -22.19 -17.65
N VAL A 215 4.81 -22.97 -16.61
CA VAL A 215 3.43 -23.24 -16.18
C VAL A 215 2.78 -21.99 -15.60
N LEU A 216 3.49 -21.25 -14.74
CA LEU A 216 3.01 -20.00 -14.15
C LEU A 216 2.94 -18.83 -15.15
N GLY A 217 3.51 -18.99 -16.33
CA GLY A 217 3.39 -18.06 -17.45
C GLY A 217 2.28 -18.43 -18.43
N ASP A 218 1.68 -19.63 -18.32
CA ASP A 218 0.64 -20.09 -19.23
C ASP A 218 -0.73 -19.45 -18.92
N PRO A 219 -1.32 -18.66 -19.84
CA PRO A 219 -2.59 -17.99 -19.59
C PRO A 219 -3.76 -18.96 -19.35
N GLY A 220 -3.72 -20.16 -19.95
CA GLY A 220 -4.76 -21.18 -19.78
C GLY A 220 -4.80 -21.69 -18.34
N PHE A 221 -3.66 -22.18 -17.86
CA PHE A 221 -3.45 -22.61 -16.49
C PHE A 221 -3.82 -21.53 -15.47
N LEU A 222 -3.33 -20.29 -15.68
CA LEU A 222 -3.63 -19.18 -14.78
C LEU A 222 -5.12 -18.87 -14.72
N ARG A 223 -5.81 -18.86 -15.87
CA ARG A 223 -7.25 -18.57 -15.93
C ARG A 223 -8.06 -19.63 -15.19
N GLU A 224 -7.77 -20.91 -15.43
CA GLU A 224 -8.43 -22.01 -14.72
C GLU A 224 -8.25 -21.89 -13.21
N ARG A 225 -7.00 -21.66 -12.77
CA ARG A 225 -6.67 -21.55 -11.36
C ARG A 225 -7.33 -20.35 -10.69
N LEU A 226 -7.33 -19.18 -11.34
CA LEU A 226 -7.99 -17.97 -10.82
C LEU A 226 -9.52 -18.13 -10.75
N CYS A 227 -10.14 -18.77 -11.74
CA CYS A 227 -11.58 -19.04 -11.73
C CYS A 227 -11.98 -20.01 -10.61
N ALA A 228 -11.12 -20.97 -10.28
CA ALA A 228 -11.36 -21.93 -9.21
C ALA A 228 -11.17 -21.35 -7.79
N LEU A 229 -10.58 -20.15 -7.64
CA LEU A 229 -10.36 -19.55 -6.33
C LEU A 229 -11.67 -19.11 -5.66
N PRO A 230 -11.83 -19.39 -4.35
CA PRO A 230 -12.83 -18.73 -3.52
C PRO A 230 -12.71 -17.20 -3.65
N LEU A 231 -13.85 -16.51 -3.64
CA LEU A 231 -13.89 -15.05 -3.80
C LEU A 231 -12.97 -14.34 -2.80
N LYS A 232 -13.02 -14.77 -1.53
CA LYS A 232 -12.21 -14.20 -0.45
C LYS A 232 -10.70 -14.28 -0.73
N ASP A 233 -10.23 -15.39 -1.27
CA ASP A 233 -8.81 -15.59 -1.55
C ASP A 233 -8.37 -14.78 -2.77
N PHE A 234 -9.27 -14.59 -3.75
CA PHE A 234 -9.03 -13.76 -4.91
C PHE A 234 -8.98 -12.26 -4.56
N GLU A 235 -9.82 -11.80 -3.63
CA GLU A 235 -9.90 -10.39 -3.21
C GLU A 235 -8.57 -9.84 -2.65
N ASP A 236 -7.71 -10.69 -2.09
CA ASP A 236 -6.42 -10.29 -1.53
C ASP A 236 -5.42 -9.76 -2.57
N PHE A 237 -5.62 -10.08 -3.85
CA PHE A 237 -4.75 -9.63 -4.94
C PHE A 237 -5.51 -9.22 -6.22
N SER A 238 -6.85 -9.10 -6.16
CA SER A 238 -7.70 -8.78 -7.31
C SER A 238 -7.44 -7.38 -7.89
N SER A 239 -6.78 -6.49 -7.17
CA SER A 239 -6.31 -5.21 -7.73
C SER A 239 -5.12 -5.35 -8.70
N ALA A 240 -4.60 -6.56 -8.92
CA ALA A 240 -3.35 -6.80 -9.66
C ALA A 240 -2.17 -5.98 -9.11
N TYR A 241 -2.10 -5.80 -7.78
CA TYR A 241 -0.96 -5.14 -7.16
C TYR A 241 0.28 -6.04 -7.23
N LYS A 242 1.35 -5.56 -7.87
CA LYS A 242 2.49 -6.41 -8.25
C LYS A 242 3.04 -7.27 -7.10
N TYR A 243 3.16 -6.71 -5.90
CA TYR A 243 3.75 -7.42 -4.77
C TYR A 243 2.87 -8.55 -4.24
N THR A 244 1.54 -8.39 -4.20
CA THR A 244 0.66 -9.48 -3.79
C THR A 244 0.51 -10.54 -4.87
N VAL A 245 0.51 -10.15 -6.14
CA VAL A 245 0.54 -11.10 -7.26
C VAL A 245 1.84 -11.92 -7.24
N SER A 246 3.00 -11.32 -6.96
CA SER A 246 4.27 -12.05 -6.76
C SER A 246 4.20 -13.05 -5.61
N VAL A 247 3.60 -12.66 -4.47
CA VAL A 247 3.40 -13.58 -3.33
C VAL A 247 2.51 -14.77 -3.73
N GLN A 248 1.44 -14.52 -4.49
CA GLN A 248 0.55 -15.56 -4.98
C GLN A 248 1.27 -16.52 -5.95
N LEU A 249 2.08 -15.99 -6.87
CA LEU A 249 2.90 -16.80 -7.78
C LEU A 249 3.87 -17.70 -7.00
N ALA A 250 4.56 -17.16 -5.99
CA ALA A 250 5.45 -17.92 -5.13
C ALA A 250 4.72 -18.97 -4.27
N ALA A 251 3.45 -18.75 -3.92
CA ALA A 251 2.62 -19.77 -3.26
C ALA A 251 2.31 -20.92 -4.23
N TRP A 252 1.86 -20.61 -5.43
CA TRP A 252 1.56 -21.63 -6.46
C TRP A 252 2.79 -22.39 -6.94
N ASP A 253 3.94 -21.74 -7.07
CA ASP A 253 5.21 -22.42 -7.39
C ASP A 253 5.57 -23.49 -6.36
N ARG A 254 5.38 -23.18 -5.07
CA ARG A 254 5.61 -24.13 -3.97
C ARG A 254 4.60 -25.27 -3.96
N GLU A 255 3.36 -25.01 -4.35
CA GLU A 255 2.32 -26.05 -4.46
C GLU A 255 2.60 -27.00 -5.61
N LEU A 256 3.06 -26.50 -6.76
CA LEU A 256 3.45 -27.32 -7.91
C LEU A 256 4.62 -28.25 -7.58
N GLY A 257 5.57 -27.81 -6.76
CA GLY A 257 6.71 -28.65 -6.34
C GLY A 257 6.41 -29.67 -5.24
N ARG A 258 5.18 -29.74 -4.72
CA ARG A 258 4.75 -30.74 -3.71
C ARG A 258 4.05 -31.94 -4.32
N HIS A 259 3.78 -31.89 -5.62
CA HIS A 259 3.17 -32.96 -6.40
C HIS A 259 4.22 -33.56 -7.35
#